data_AF-A0A2T0BCF3-F1
#
_entry.id   AF-A0A2T0BCF3-F1
#
_cell.length_a   1.000
_cell.length_b   1.000
_cell.length_c   1.000
_cell.angle_alpha   90.00
_cell.angle_beta   90.00
_cell.angle_gamma   90.00
#
_symmetry.space_group_name_H-M   'P 1'
#
loop_
_entity.id
_entity.type
_entity.pdbx_description
1 polymer ?
#
loop_
_entity_poly.entity_id
_entity_poly.type
_entity_poly.pdbx_seq_one_letter_code
_entity_poly.pdbx_strand_id
1 'polypeptide(L)' 'MYKIAVAGTGYVGLVAGVCFAEVGHYEYFVSIGSSAIIRYIGFC' A
#
# COMPACT_ATOMS: atom_id res chain seq x y z
N MET A 1 4.86 -14.08 0.27
CA MET A 1 4.87 -12.68 0.77
C MET A 1 5.80 -11.84 -0.07
N TYR A 2 5.26 -10.84 -0.78
CA TYR A 2 6.03 -9.88 -1.58
C TYR A 2 5.89 -8.47 -0.99
N LYS A 3 6.94 -7.65 -1.14
CA LYS A 3 6.91 -6.23 -0.78
C LYS A 3 6.47 -5.44 -2.01
N ILE A 4 5.30 -4.82 -1.94
CA ILE A 4 4.71 -4.05 -3.04
C ILE A 4 4.80 -2.58 -2.67
N ALA A 5 5.41 -1.78 -3.53
CA ALA A 5 5.48 -0.33 -3.37
C ALA A 5 4.54 0.32 -4.39
N VAL A 6 3.49 0.98 -3.91
CA VAL A 6 2.52 1.67 -4.75
C VAL A 6 2.85 3.17 -4.72
N ALA A 7 3.23 3.69 -5.87
CA ALA A 7 3.45 5.13 -6.06
C ALA A 7 2.10 5.81 -6.31
N GLY A 8 1.62 6.54 -5.29
CA GLY A 8 0.36 7.26 -5.31
C GLY A 8 -0.57 6.86 -4.17
N THR A 9 -0.86 7.81 -3.28
CA THR A 9 -1.84 7.67 -2.18
C THR A 9 -3.26 8.05 -2.62
N GLY A 10 -3.56 7.94 -3.91
CA GLY A 10 -4.90 8.20 -4.45
C GLY A 10 -5.87 7.09 -4.08
N TYR A 11 -7.17 7.30 -4.33
CA TYR A 11 -8.22 6.32 -4.07
C TYR A 11 -7.93 4.95 -4.70
N VAL A 12 -7.48 4.93 -5.97
CA VAL A 12 -7.11 3.70 -6.67
C VAL A 12 -5.94 2.99 -6.00
N GLY A 13 -4.95 3.75 -5.53
CA GLY A 13 -3.82 3.20 -4.79
C GLY A 13 -4.31 2.52 -3.51
N LEU A 14 -5.04 3.25 -2.68
CA LEU A 14 -5.53 2.75 -1.39
C LEU A 14 -6.44 1.52 -1.54
N VAL A 15 -7.37 1.54 -2.50
CA VAL A 15 -8.25 0.38 -2.78
C VAL A 15 -7.43 -0.83 -3.24
N ALA A 16 -6.45 -0.63 -4.13
CA ALA A 16 -5.59 -1.71 -4.59
C ALA A 16 -4.77 -2.32 -3.45
N GLY A 17 -4.13 -1.51 -2.60
CA GLY A 17 -3.33 -2.04 -1.49
C GLY A 17 -4.16 -2.61 -0.34
N VAL A 18 -5.42 -2.21 -0.15
CA VAL A 18 -6.32 -2.96 0.76
C VAL A 18 -6.56 -4.37 0.23
N CYS A 19 -6.78 -4.51 -1.08
CA CYS A 19 -7.00 -5.81 -1.70
C CYS A 19 -5.76 -6.73 -1.61
N PHE A 20 -4.55 -6.18 -1.75
CA PHE A 20 -3.30 -6.94 -1.61
C PHE A 20 -2.91 -7.20 -0.14
N ALA A 21 -3.21 -6.26 0.76
CA ALA A 21 -2.97 -6.44 2.18
C ALA A 21 -3.83 -7.58 2.73
N GLU A 22 -5.08 -7.72 2.28
CA GLU A 22 -5.95 -8.83 2.68
C GLU A 22 -5.40 -10.21 2.27
N VAL A 23 -4.58 -10.27 1.22
CA VAL A 23 -3.92 -11.50 0.74
C VAL A 23 -2.61 -11.77 1.52
N GLY A 24 -2.23 -10.93 2.47
CA GLY A 24 -1.06 -11.11 3.33
C GLY A 24 0.25 -10.59 2.71
N HIS A 25 0.16 -9.61 1.80
CA HIS A 25 1.32 -8.92 1.26
C HIS A 25 1.68 -7.68 2.10
N TYR A 26 2.93 -7.23 1.95
CA TYR A 26 3.41 -6.03 2.64
C TYR A 26 3.42 -4.87 1.64
N GLU A 27 2.45 -3.98 1.77
CA GLU A 27 2.29 -2.80 0.93
C GLU A 27 2.91 -1.56 1.56
N TYR A 28 3.54 -0.72 0.72
CA TYR A 28 3.95 0.62 1.09
C TYR A 28 3.43 1.61 0.06
N PHE A 29 2.68 2.60 0.52
CA PHE A 29 2.22 3.71 -0.30
C PHE A 29 3.19 4.88 -0.17
N VAL A 30 3.70 5.34 -1.32
CA VAL A 30 4.59 6.49 -1.38
C VAL A 30 3.99 7.56 -2.28
N SER A 31 4.01 8.82 -1.82
CA SER A 31 3.63 9.97 -2.63
C SER A 31 4.88 10.70 -3.13
N ILE A 32 4.94 10.96 -4.43
CA ILE A 32 6.06 11.64 -5.09
C ILE A 32 6.21 13.12 -4.69
N GLY A 33 5.18 13.73 -4.09
CA GLY A 33 5.20 15.13 -3.68
C GLY A 33 5.12 15.36 -2.16
N SER A 34 4.95 14.30 -1.37
CA SER A 34 4.81 14.41 0.08
C SER A 34 5.48 13.21 0.73
N SER A 35 6.33 13.44 1.72
CA SER A 35 7.05 12.39 2.48
C SER A 35 6.13 11.51 3.35
N ALA A 36 4.81 11.61 3.16
CA ALA A 36 3.84 10.73 3.79
C ALA A 36 3.98 9.32 3.21
N ILE A 37 4.34 8.39 4.09
CA ILE A 37 4.44 6.96 3.78
C ILE A 37 3.35 6.27 4.58
N ILE A 38 2.45 5.57 3.89
CA ILE A 38 1.38 4.81 4.53
C ILE A 38 1.71 3.33 4.38
N ARG A 39 1.69 2.60 5.50
CA ARG A 39 2.02 1.18 5.54
C ARG A 39 0.79 0.39 5.94
N TYR A 40 0.42 -0.57 5.10
CA TYR A 40 -0.61 -1.55 5.43
C TYR A 40 0.03 -2.91 5.66
N ILE A 41 -0.41 -3.56 6.73
CA ILE A 41 -0.07 -4.93 7.08
C ILE A 41 -1.38 -5.70 7.09
N GLY A 42 -1.49 -6.68 6.20
CA GLY A 42 -2.57 -7.65 6.24
C GLY A 42 -2.62 -8.34 7.59
N PHE A 43 -3.77 -8.25 8.27
CA PHE A 43 -4.06 -9.09 9.43
C PHE A 43 -4.59 -10.44 8.92
N CYS A 44 -3.72 -11.44 8.91
CA CYS A 44 -4.10 -12.85 8.94
C CYS A 44 -3.15 -13.58 9.91
#